data_AF-A0A959RN39-F1
#
_entry.id   AF-A0A959RN39-F1
#
_cell.length_a   1.000
_cell.length_b   1.000
_cell.length_c   1.000
_cell.angle_alpha   90.00
_cell.angle_beta   90.00
_cell.angle_gamma   90.00
#
_symmetry.space_group_name_H-M   'P 1'
#
loop_
_entity.id
_entity.type
_entity.pdbx_description
1 polymer ?
#
loop_
_entity_poly.entity_id
_entity_poly.type
_entity_poly.pdbx_seq_one_letter_code
_entity_poly.pdbx_strand_id
1 'polypeptide(L)'
;MKSIQRYLVILLAAFLFLTACGPLNPVNDFFGIRMNIDEEANFKIVSYNDVDGVKYQNSINMDPKINAWAEISANEVTIKVVNNSDADLPINYTTDQFIIITNEQEYILGKGERENYVSQISISPNSSKTFVLELPVDYTKISQSPSQSSETSLTREVMRDYSKSGTKLNVNTDNIKYIVVKIGSASILLKKVPNNK
;
A
#
# COMPACT_ATOMS: atom_id res chain seq x y z
N MET A 1 45.73 15.39 -28.15
CA MET A 1 44.49 16.09 -27.75
C MET A 1 43.19 15.44 -28.24
N LYS A 2 43.12 14.81 -29.43
CA LYS A 2 41.88 14.17 -29.93
C LYS A 2 41.45 12.87 -29.19
N SER A 3 42.32 12.23 -28.41
CA SER A 3 41.98 11.00 -27.67
C SER A 3 41.20 11.28 -26.38
N ILE A 4 41.55 12.33 -25.64
CA ILE A 4 40.92 12.69 -24.35
C ILE A 4 39.44 13.04 -24.54
N GLN A 5 39.09 13.68 -25.67
CA GLN A 5 37.72 14.06 -26.00
C GLN A 5 36.80 12.84 -26.26
N ARG A 6 37.36 11.71 -26.69
CA ARG A 6 36.58 10.47 -26.92
C ARG A 6 36.21 9.78 -25.61
N TYR A 7 37.09 9.81 -24.60
CA TYR A 7 36.81 9.22 -23.29
C TYR A 7 35.76 10.02 -22.52
N LEU A 8 35.76 11.35 -22.64
CA LEU A 8 34.77 12.21 -21.98
C LEU A 8 33.34 11.92 -22.47
N VAL A 9 33.15 11.68 -23.78
CA VAL A 9 31.84 11.38 -24.37
C VAL A 9 31.34 9.99 -23.93
N ILE A 10 32.23 9.01 -23.83
CA ILE A 10 31.89 7.65 -23.35
C ILE A 10 31.50 7.69 -21.87
N LEU A 11 32.19 8.49 -21.06
CA LEU A 11 31.91 8.63 -19.63
C LEU A 11 30.59 9.38 -19.38
N LEU A 12 30.26 10.38 -20.21
CA LEU A 12 28.97 11.08 -20.17
C LEU A 12 27.80 10.18 -20.60
N ALA A 13 28.01 9.32 -21.61
CA ALA A 13 27.01 8.34 -22.04
C ALA A 13 26.77 7.24 -20.98
N ALA A 14 27.83 6.79 -20.30
CA ALA A 14 27.71 5.82 -19.21
C ALA A 14 26.98 6.40 -17.98
N PHE A 15 27.13 7.70 -17.71
CA PHE A 15 26.42 8.38 -16.62
C PHE A 15 24.92 8.55 -16.92
N LEU A 16 24.54 8.76 -18.19
CA LEU A 16 23.15 8.86 -18.60
C LEU A 16 22.40 7.51 -18.48
N PHE A 17 23.08 6.37 -18.67
CA PHE A 17 22.46 5.04 -18.52
C PHE A 17 22.22 4.60 -17.06
N LEU A 18 22.87 5.23 -16.07
CA LEU A 18 22.64 4.93 -14.65
C LEU A 18 21.43 5.69 -14.05
N THR A 19 20.79 6.56 -14.83
CA THR A 19 19.53 7.23 -14.45
C THR A 19 18.28 6.52 -14.95
N ALA A 20 18.41 5.29 -15.47
CA ALA A 20 17.30 4.36 -15.57
C ALA A 20 16.88 3.93 -14.15
N CYS A 21 16.30 4.87 -13.40
CA CYS A 21 15.37 4.58 -12.33
C CYS A 21 14.36 3.58 -12.91
N GLY A 22 14.48 2.32 -12.51
CA GLY A 22 13.45 1.35 -12.79
C GLY A 22 12.11 1.89 -12.28
N PRO A 23 10.99 1.49 -12.88
CA PRO A 23 9.71 1.78 -12.28
C PRO A 23 9.71 1.08 -10.92
N LEU A 24 9.86 1.86 -9.84
CA LEU A 24 9.23 1.48 -8.58
C LEU A 24 7.76 1.38 -8.96
N ASN A 25 7.26 0.16 -9.18
CA ASN A 25 5.81 -0.06 -9.26
C ASN A 25 5.24 0.67 -8.04
N PRO A 26 4.48 1.75 -8.24
CA PRO A 26 4.17 2.58 -7.11
C PRO A 26 3.18 1.81 -6.24
N VAL A 27 3.29 1.97 -4.92
CA VAL A 27 2.47 1.32 -3.90
C VAL A 27 1.01 1.76 -4.13
N ASN A 28 0.26 1.10 -5.01
CA ASN A 28 -0.85 1.78 -5.70
C ASN A 28 -2.23 1.11 -5.59
N ASP A 29 -2.40 0.07 -4.78
CA ASP A 29 -3.71 -0.56 -4.69
C ASP A 29 -4.74 0.38 -4.04
N PHE A 30 -4.31 1.13 -3.02
CA PHE A 30 -5.16 2.05 -2.28
C PHE A 30 -4.47 3.39 -2.03
N PHE A 31 -5.25 4.47 -2.07
CA PHE A 31 -4.80 5.82 -1.75
C PHE A 31 -5.80 6.51 -0.81
N GLY A 32 -5.27 7.30 0.13
CA GLY A 32 -6.07 7.99 1.12
C GLY A 32 -5.46 9.28 1.63
N ILE A 33 -6.31 10.12 2.21
CA ILE A 33 -5.91 11.35 2.90
C ILE A 33 -6.46 11.36 4.32
N ARG A 34 -5.91 12.22 5.16
CA ARG A 34 -6.39 12.42 6.53
C ARG A 34 -7.80 13.02 6.51
N MET A 35 -8.73 12.40 7.22
CA MET A 35 -10.12 12.84 7.33
C MET A 35 -10.78 12.29 8.60
N ASN A 36 -11.94 12.85 8.96
CA ASN A 36 -12.87 12.13 9.83
C ASN A 36 -13.52 10.98 9.04
N ILE A 37 -13.61 9.79 9.62
CA ILE A 37 -14.18 8.60 8.98
C ILE A 37 -15.66 8.81 8.65
N ASP A 38 -16.39 9.61 9.43
CA ASP A 38 -17.80 9.93 9.15
C ASP A 38 -17.99 10.74 7.84
N GLU A 39 -16.91 11.34 7.31
CA GLU A 39 -16.92 12.06 6.03
C GLU A 39 -16.49 11.17 4.84
N GLU A 40 -16.40 9.86 5.01
CA GLU A 40 -15.97 8.90 3.98
C GLU A 40 -16.65 9.10 2.62
N ALA A 41 -17.96 9.40 2.62
CA ALA A 41 -18.74 9.63 1.41
C ALA A 41 -18.26 10.85 0.58
N ASN A 42 -17.60 11.82 1.22
CA ASN A 42 -17.09 13.03 0.56
C ASN A 42 -15.71 12.83 -0.08
N PHE A 43 -15.05 11.70 0.18
CA PHE A 43 -13.78 11.36 -0.44
C PHE A 43 -13.98 10.42 -1.63
N LYS A 44 -13.57 10.85 -2.83
CA LYS A 44 -13.69 10.04 -4.05
C LYS A 44 -12.44 10.16 -4.91
N ILE A 45 -11.82 9.01 -5.21
CA ILE A 45 -10.77 8.94 -6.23
C ILE A 45 -11.43 9.02 -7.61
N VAL A 46 -11.01 9.99 -8.41
CA VAL A 46 -11.53 10.25 -9.75
C VAL A 46 -10.73 9.49 -10.79
N SER A 47 -9.39 9.56 -10.69
CA SER A 47 -8.49 8.90 -11.64
C SER A 47 -7.09 8.76 -11.06
N TYR A 48 -6.33 7.83 -11.62
CA TYR A 48 -4.89 7.71 -11.42
C TYR A 48 -4.18 7.54 -12.75
N ASN A 49 -3.02 8.17 -12.88
CA ASN A 49 -2.01 7.85 -13.89
C ASN A 49 -0.61 8.12 -13.32
N ASP A 50 0.42 7.52 -13.91
CA ASP A 50 1.79 7.60 -13.38
C ASP A 50 2.42 9.00 -13.49
N VAL A 51 1.87 9.89 -14.33
CA VAL A 51 2.40 11.23 -14.58
C VAL A 51 1.83 12.26 -13.61
N ASP A 52 0.51 12.27 -13.44
CA ASP A 52 -0.24 13.24 -12.64
C ASP A 52 -0.50 12.74 -11.21
N GLY A 53 -0.32 11.44 -10.94
CA GLY A 53 -0.70 10.80 -9.69
C GLY A 53 -2.22 10.65 -9.53
N VAL A 54 -2.70 10.67 -8.29
CA VAL A 54 -4.12 10.50 -7.96
C VAL A 54 -4.85 11.83 -8.03
N LYS A 55 -5.92 11.88 -8.82
CA LYS A 55 -6.90 12.97 -8.79
C LYS A 55 -8.10 12.52 -7.96
N TYR A 56 -8.53 13.34 -7.02
CA TYR A 56 -9.62 13.02 -6.10
C TYR A 56 -10.46 14.26 -5.76
N GLN A 57 -11.63 14.02 -5.18
CA GLN A 57 -12.52 14.99 -4.58
C GLN A 57 -12.50 14.79 -3.05
N ASN A 58 -12.54 15.89 -2.30
CA ASN A 58 -12.51 15.91 -0.84
C ASN A 58 -13.31 17.09 -0.28
N SER A 59 -13.72 17.03 0.99
CA SER A 59 -14.28 18.18 1.71
C SER A 59 -13.18 19.11 2.23
N ILE A 60 -13.55 20.33 2.62
CA ILE A 60 -12.63 21.32 3.21
C ILE A 60 -12.05 20.87 4.57
N ASN A 61 -12.71 19.93 5.25
CA ASN A 61 -12.28 19.41 6.55
C ASN A 61 -11.23 18.30 6.41
N MET A 62 -10.99 17.81 5.19
CA MET A 62 -9.97 16.80 4.91
C MET A 62 -8.61 17.45 4.68
N ASP A 63 -7.56 16.78 5.12
CA ASP A 63 -6.20 17.29 5.08
C ASP A 63 -5.34 16.46 4.10
N PRO A 64 -5.15 16.92 2.86
CA PRO A 64 -4.35 16.20 1.87
C PRO A 64 -2.85 16.23 2.16
N LYS A 65 -2.38 17.10 3.07
CA LYS A 65 -0.96 17.16 3.44
C LYS A 65 -0.54 15.90 4.19
N ILE A 66 -1.46 15.21 4.84
CA ILE A 66 -1.23 13.89 5.43
C ILE A 66 -1.98 12.87 4.58
N ASN A 67 -1.23 12.04 3.86
CA ASN A 67 -1.79 11.04 2.95
C ASN A 67 -1.09 9.69 3.11
N ALA A 68 -1.69 8.65 2.56
CA ALA A 68 -1.12 7.32 2.59
C ALA A 68 -1.43 6.53 1.32
N TRP A 69 -0.51 5.62 1.03
CA TRP A 69 -0.59 4.63 -0.02
C TRP A 69 -0.52 3.24 0.60
N ALA A 70 -1.28 2.29 0.07
CA ALA A 70 -1.19 0.89 0.48
C ALA A 70 -1.12 -0.07 -0.70
N GLU A 71 -0.33 -1.11 -0.52
CA GLU A 71 -0.20 -2.25 -1.42
C GLU A 71 -0.49 -3.53 -0.63
N ILE A 72 -1.31 -4.40 -1.21
CA ILE A 72 -1.71 -5.66 -0.58
C ILE A 72 -1.04 -6.81 -1.31
N SER A 73 -0.09 -7.43 -0.62
CA SER A 73 0.57 -8.65 -1.04
C SER A 73 -0.11 -9.88 -0.43
N ALA A 74 0.38 -11.07 -0.77
CA ALA A 74 -0.25 -12.34 -0.36
C ALA A 74 -0.45 -12.50 1.16
N ASN A 75 0.49 -11.99 1.96
CA ASN A 75 0.53 -12.20 3.41
C ASN A 75 0.62 -10.89 4.20
N GLU A 76 0.81 -9.76 3.51
CA GLU A 76 1.14 -8.49 4.15
C GLU A 76 0.50 -7.33 3.42
N VAL A 77 0.32 -6.23 4.15
CA VAL A 77 -0.07 -4.94 3.63
C VAL A 77 1.06 -3.97 3.92
N THR A 78 1.61 -3.38 2.86
CA THR A 78 2.61 -2.32 2.99
C THR A 78 1.89 -0.98 2.90
N ILE A 79 1.98 -0.16 3.95
CA ILE A 79 1.36 1.16 4.02
C ILE A 79 2.44 2.22 4.16
N LYS A 80 2.53 3.14 3.19
CA LYS A 80 3.40 4.31 3.26
C LYS A 80 2.59 5.53 3.63
N VAL A 81 2.85 6.09 4.81
CA VAL A 81 2.25 7.34 5.29
C VAL A 81 3.21 8.50 5.02
N VAL A 82 2.70 9.55 4.38
CA VAL A 82 3.44 10.74 4.00
C VAL A 82 2.90 11.93 4.80
N ASN A 83 3.80 12.66 5.45
CA ASN A 83 3.49 13.87 6.18
C ASN A 83 4.12 15.08 5.47
N ASN A 84 3.35 15.76 4.62
CA ASN A 84 3.70 17.03 4.00
C ASN A 84 3.15 18.23 4.80
N SER A 85 2.72 18.02 6.04
CA SER A 85 2.31 19.09 6.94
C SER A 85 3.53 19.73 7.61
N ASP A 86 3.28 20.85 8.30
CA ASP A 86 4.31 21.60 9.01
C ASP A 86 4.51 21.11 10.45
N ALA A 87 3.83 20.02 10.85
CA ALA A 87 3.87 19.46 12.20
C ALA A 87 4.27 17.97 12.19
N ASP A 88 4.90 17.51 13.27
CA ASP A 88 5.18 16.08 13.47
C ASP A 88 3.87 15.27 13.59
N LEU A 89 3.83 14.10 12.95
CA LEU A 89 2.76 13.13 13.15
C LEU A 89 3.23 12.05 14.14
N PRO A 90 2.76 12.03 15.40
CA PRO A 90 3.24 11.08 16.40
C PRO A 90 2.87 9.64 16.03
N ILE A 91 3.77 8.70 16.27
CA ILE A 91 3.55 7.27 16.09
C ILE A 91 3.72 6.55 17.43
N ASN A 92 2.90 5.54 17.67
CA ASN A 92 2.90 4.77 18.90
C ASN A 92 2.44 3.33 18.65
N TYR A 93 3.34 2.39 18.90
CA TYR A 93 3.08 0.96 18.68
C TYR A 93 1.84 0.44 19.43
N THR A 94 1.47 1.00 20.58
CA THR A 94 0.31 0.53 21.35
C THR A 94 -1.00 1.08 20.81
N THR A 95 -1.05 2.37 20.48
CA THR A 95 -2.30 3.05 20.11
C THR A 95 -2.60 3.07 18.62
N ASP A 96 -1.57 2.99 17.77
CA ASP A 96 -1.75 3.01 16.33
C ASP A 96 -2.47 1.74 15.86
N GLN A 97 -3.39 1.89 14.92
CA GLN A 97 -4.22 0.80 14.41
C GLN A 97 -4.33 0.89 12.89
N PHE A 98 -4.33 -0.29 12.26
CA PHE A 98 -4.46 -0.43 10.82
C PHE A 98 -5.55 -1.48 10.57
N ILE A 99 -6.58 -1.10 9.82
CA ILE A 99 -7.81 -1.89 9.74
C ILE A 99 -8.25 -1.98 8.27
N ILE A 100 -8.47 -3.20 7.78
CA ILE A 100 -9.17 -3.44 6.51
C ILE A 100 -10.66 -3.54 6.80
N ILE A 101 -11.47 -2.74 6.10
CA ILE A 101 -12.93 -2.78 6.17
C ILE A 101 -13.44 -3.43 4.88
N THR A 102 -14.15 -4.56 5.01
CA THR A 102 -14.78 -5.25 3.89
C THR A 102 -16.30 -5.05 3.88
N ASN A 103 -16.99 -5.70 2.94
CA ASN A 103 -18.45 -5.79 2.95
C ASN A 103 -19.00 -6.59 4.13
N GLU A 104 -18.20 -7.47 4.73
CA GLU A 104 -18.66 -8.48 5.68
C GLU A 104 -18.17 -8.19 7.11
N GLN A 105 -16.90 -7.79 7.25
CA GLN A 105 -16.29 -7.59 8.56
C GLN A 105 -15.06 -6.68 8.51
N GLU A 106 -14.52 -6.41 9.70
CA GLU A 106 -13.31 -5.62 9.89
C GLU A 106 -12.14 -6.54 10.28
N TYR A 107 -10.95 -6.26 9.75
CA TYR A 107 -9.73 -7.02 10.04
C TYR A 107 -8.64 -6.08 10.53
N ILE A 108 -8.20 -6.28 11.78
CA ILE A 108 -7.08 -5.53 12.35
C ILE A 108 -5.77 -6.16 11.88
N LEU A 109 -4.91 -5.37 11.25
CA LEU A 109 -3.62 -5.84 10.73
C LEU A 109 -2.58 -5.98 11.84
N GLY A 110 -1.76 -7.01 11.75
CA GLY A 110 -0.67 -7.27 12.69
C GLY A 110 0.50 -6.29 12.45
N LYS A 111 0.99 -5.63 13.50
CA LYS A 111 2.11 -4.67 13.40
C LYS A 111 3.50 -5.33 13.41
N GLY A 112 3.57 -6.66 13.52
CA GLY A 112 4.80 -7.41 13.73
C GLY A 112 5.44 -7.11 15.08
N GLU A 113 6.77 -7.26 15.17
CA GLU A 113 7.52 -7.01 16.40
C GLU A 113 7.69 -5.53 16.69
N ARG A 114 7.56 -5.16 17.97
CA ARG A 114 7.65 -3.76 18.43
C ARG A 114 8.97 -3.10 18.02
N GLU A 115 10.08 -3.82 18.06
CA GLU A 115 11.43 -3.30 17.77
C GLU A 115 11.54 -2.72 16.35
N ASN A 116 10.86 -3.35 15.38
CA ASN A 116 10.79 -2.86 14.01
C ASN A 116 9.96 -1.56 13.89
N TYR A 117 9.06 -1.32 14.85
CA TYR A 117 8.20 -0.15 14.92
C TYR A 117 8.85 1.07 15.59
N VAL A 118 9.62 0.89 16.68
CA VAL A 118 10.09 2.00 17.56
C VAL A 118 11.33 2.74 17.05
N SER A 119 11.78 2.50 15.81
CA SER A 119 12.92 3.26 15.27
C SER A 119 12.69 4.78 15.28
N GLN A 120 11.43 5.22 15.28
CA GLN A 120 11.02 6.61 15.32
C GLN A 120 9.79 6.76 16.25
N ILE A 121 9.59 7.96 16.81
CA ILE A 121 8.43 8.32 17.64
C ILE A 121 7.44 9.25 16.93
N SER A 122 7.82 9.74 15.74
CA SER A 122 6.98 10.54 14.86
C SER A 122 7.41 10.43 13.40
N ILE A 123 6.53 10.80 12.49
CA ILE A 123 6.83 11.11 11.09
C ILE A 123 7.00 12.63 10.99
N SER A 124 8.24 13.08 10.75
CA SER A 124 8.56 14.51 10.69
C SER A 124 7.93 15.23 9.48
N PRO A 125 7.81 16.57 9.53
CA PRO A 125 7.42 17.37 8.37
C PRO A 125 8.20 17.02 7.10
N ASN A 126 7.49 16.93 5.98
CA ASN A 126 7.98 16.57 4.66
C ASN A 126 8.72 15.22 4.60
N SER A 127 8.32 14.27 5.46
CA SER A 127 8.88 12.92 5.50
C SER A 127 7.81 11.85 5.37
N SER A 128 8.23 10.59 5.27
CA SER A 128 7.32 9.45 5.17
C SER A 128 7.81 8.26 5.97
N LYS A 129 6.88 7.42 6.43
CA LYS A 129 7.16 6.13 7.07
C LYS A 129 6.40 5.02 6.37
N THR A 130 7.08 3.90 6.16
CA THR A 130 6.47 2.67 5.66
C THR A 130 6.24 1.71 6.83
N PHE A 131 5.04 1.16 6.88
CA PHE A 131 4.63 0.10 7.79
C PHE A 131 4.40 -1.17 6.98
N VAL A 132 5.03 -2.27 7.38
CA VAL A 132 4.76 -3.60 6.82
C VAL A 132 3.93 -4.35 7.85
N LEU A 133 2.72 -4.73 7.46
CA LEU A 133 1.69 -5.23 8.36
C LEU A 133 1.24 -6.62 7.94
N GLU A 134 1.05 -7.51 8.89
CA GLU A 134 0.63 -8.88 8.63
C GLU A 134 -0.88 -8.97 8.40
N LEU A 135 -1.28 -9.67 7.34
CA LEU A 135 -2.68 -10.01 7.10
C LEU A 135 -3.14 -11.10 8.09
N PRO A 136 -4.31 -10.91 8.74
CA PRO A 136 -4.90 -11.96 9.57
C PRO A 136 -5.12 -13.29 8.82
N VAL A 137 -4.95 -14.41 9.53
CA VAL A 137 -5.06 -15.77 8.96
C VAL A 137 -6.47 -16.07 8.43
N ASP A 138 -7.50 -15.49 9.03
CA ASP A 138 -8.89 -15.61 8.58
C ASP A 138 -9.15 -14.85 7.27
N TYR A 139 -8.55 -13.66 7.09
CA TYR A 139 -8.63 -12.89 5.85
C TYR A 139 -8.04 -13.66 4.65
N THR A 140 -6.89 -14.30 4.86
CA THR A 140 -6.20 -15.08 3.81
C THR A 140 -6.99 -16.33 3.41
N LYS A 141 -7.74 -16.96 4.33
CA LYS A 141 -8.59 -18.12 4.02
C LYS A 141 -9.77 -17.77 3.12
N ILE A 142 -10.41 -16.63 3.35
CA ILE A 142 -11.57 -16.18 2.55
C ILE A 142 -11.14 -15.86 1.11
N SER A 143 -9.95 -15.27 0.95
CA SER A 143 -9.38 -14.96 -0.37
C SER A 143 -8.94 -16.19 -1.16
N GLN A 144 -8.78 -17.35 -0.51
CA GLN A 144 -8.30 -18.58 -1.14
C GLN A 144 -9.41 -19.55 -1.53
N SER A 145 -10.68 -19.27 -1.24
CA SER A 145 -11.77 -20.20 -1.58
C SER A 145 -12.04 -20.17 -3.08
N PRO A 146 -11.65 -21.20 -3.86
CA PRO A 146 -11.93 -21.23 -5.28
C PRO A 146 -13.44 -21.41 -5.47
N SER A 147 -14.02 -20.73 -6.45
CA SER A 147 -15.37 -21.01 -6.92
C SER A 147 -15.49 -22.52 -7.19
N GLN A 148 -16.30 -23.22 -6.39
CA GLN A 148 -16.56 -24.65 -6.56
C GLN A 148 -17.36 -24.87 -7.84
N SER A 149 -16.69 -24.99 -8.98
CA SER A 149 -17.17 -25.78 -10.10
C SER A 149 -16.71 -27.22 -9.88
N SER A 150 -17.68 -28.09 -9.66
CA SER A 150 -17.59 -29.53 -9.49
C SER A 150 -16.59 -30.21 -10.43
N GLU A 151 -15.55 -30.86 -9.89
CA GLU A 151 -14.80 -31.89 -10.61
C GLU A 151 -14.02 -32.85 -9.68
N THR A 152 -13.74 -34.02 -10.25
CA THR A 152 -13.39 -35.35 -9.70
C THR A 152 -12.22 -35.45 -8.70
N SER A 153 -12.18 -36.56 -7.95
CA SER A 153 -11.21 -36.84 -6.85
C SER A 153 -9.73 -36.85 -7.23
N LEU A 154 -9.38 -36.88 -8.52
CA LEU A 154 -8.00 -36.89 -9.03
C LEU A 154 -7.34 -35.49 -9.05
N THR A 155 -8.09 -34.40 -8.96
CA THR A 155 -7.52 -33.03 -8.94
C THR A 155 -7.09 -32.55 -7.54
N ARG A 156 -7.60 -33.14 -6.45
CA ARG A 156 -7.26 -32.70 -5.08
C ARG A 156 -5.81 -32.95 -4.69
N GLU A 157 -5.23 -34.05 -5.13
CA GLU A 157 -3.86 -34.42 -4.75
C GLU A 157 -2.83 -33.63 -5.57
N VAL A 158 -3.10 -33.43 -6.87
CA VAL A 158 -2.28 -32.58 -7.74
C VAL A 158 -2.33 -31.11 -7.32
N MET A 159 -3.51 -30.58 -6.91
CA MET A 159 -3.59 -29.21 -6.39
C MET A 159 -2.89 -29.01 -5.04
N ARG A 160 -2.78 -30.05 -4.22
CA ARG A 160 -2.04 -30.00 -2.95
C ARG A 160 -0.54 -29.81 -3.17
N ASP A 161 0.02 -30.38 -4.23
CA ASP A 161 1.44 -30.24 -4.55
C ASP A 161 1.75 -28.90 -5.23
N TYR A 162 0.82 -28.34 -6.03
CA TYR A 162 0.96 -26.97 -6.53
C TYR A 162 0.87 -25.92 -5.41
N SER A 163 0.09 -26.16 -4.35
CA SER A 163 0.02 -25.25 -3.20
C SER A 163 1.33 -25.14 -2.40
N LYS A 164 2.24 -26.12 -2.54
CA LYS A 164 3.56 -26.14 -1.88
C LYS A 164 4.67 -25.49 -2.71
N SER A 165 4.46 -25.26 -4.02
CA SER A 165 5.40 -24.63 -4.95
C SER A 165 4.90 -23.26 -5.43
N GLY A 166 5.04 -22.24 -4.59
CA GLY A 166 5.62 -20.96 -5.05
C GLY A 166 4.75 -19.90 -5.72
N THR A 167 3.45 -20.08 -5.96
CA THR A 167 2.57 -18.98 -6.43
C THR A 167 1.49 -18.70 -5.39
N LYS A 168 1.85 -17.92 -4.37
CA LYS A 168 0.90 -17.48 -3.35
C LYS A 168 -0.21 -16.67 -4.03
N LEU A 169 -1.41 -17.22 -3.94
CA LEU A 169 -2.68 -16.77 -4.49
C LEU A 169 -2.96 -15.28 -4.24
N ASN A 170 -3.47 -14.60 -5.28
CA ASN A 170 -4.02 -13.25 -5.24
C ASN A 170 -4.92 -13.07 -4.00
N VAL A 171 -4.58 -12.14 -3.13
CA VAL A 171 -5.51 -11.63 -2.14
C VAL A 171 -6.63 -10.92 -2.90
N ASN A 172 -7.89 -11.25 -2.60
CA ASN A 172 -9.01 -10.59 -3.23
C ASN A 172 -9.11 -9.17 -2.67
N THR A 173 -8.75 -8.17 -3.47
CA THR A 173 -8.85 -6.75 -3.10
C THR A 173 -10.16 -6.11 -3.55
N ASP A 174 -11.05 -6.85 -4.22
CA ASP A 174 -12.35 -6.35 -4.69
C ASP A 174 -13.40 -6.31 -3.58
N ASN A 175 -13.25 -7.11 -2.52
CA ASN A 175 -14.15 -7.11 -1.37
C ASN A 175 -13.81 -6.03 -0.31
N ILE A 176 -12.69 -5.32 -0.48
CA ILE A 176 -12.24 -4.26 0.42
C ILE A 176 -12.98 -2.97 0.06
N LYS A 177 -13.73 -2.42 1.02
CA LYS A 177 -14.34 -1.10 0.88
C LYS A 177 -13.27 -0.01 1.00
N TYR A 178 -12.51 -0.04 2.09
CA TYR A 178 -11.41 0.89 2.36
C TYR A 178 -10.51 0.36 3.48
N ILE A 179 -9.34 0.96 3.60
CA ILE A 179 -8.38 0.73 4.69
C ILE A 179 -8.37 1.97 5.58
N VAL A 180 -8.38 1.77 6.89
CA VAL A 180 -8.26 2.84 7.89
C VAL A 180 -6.91 2.75 8.57
N VAL A 181 -6.19 3.86 8.58
CA VAL A 181 -4.91 4.03 9.28
C VAL A 181 -5.10 5.06 10.37
N LYS A 182 -5.06 4.62 11.63
CA LYS A 182 -5.13 5.46 12.84
C LYS A 182 -3.73 5.57 13.42
N ILE A 183 -3.13 6.75 13.32
CA ILE A 183 -1.78 7.03 13.82
C ILE A 183 -1.83 8.28 14.67
N GLY A 184 -1.49 8.16 15.95
CA GLY A 184 -1.69 9.24 16.91
C GLY A 184 -3.15 9.73 16.90
N SER A 185 -3.36 11.02 16.62
CA SER A 185 -4.70 11.62 16.47
C SER A 185 -5.19 11.70 15.02
N ALA A 186 -4.39 11.23 14.05
CA ALA A 186 -4.79 11.25 12.65
C ALA A 186 -5.51 9.96 12.27
N SER A 187 -6.57 10.10 11.48
CA SER A 187 -7.22 8.99 10.77
C SER A 187 -7.07 9.25 9.28
N ILE A 188 -6.51 8.29 8.55
CA ILE A 188 -6.35 8.31 7.10
C ILE A 188 -7.22 7.19 6.55
N LEU A 189 -8.09 7.50 5.59
CA LEU A 189 -8.94 6.51 4.94
C LEU A 189 -8.48 6.33 3.51
N LEU A 190 -8.11 5.11 3.15
CA LEU A 190 -7.59 4.76 1.83
C LEU A 190 -8.65 3.99 1.05
N LYS A 191 -8.99 4.48 -0.14
CA LYS A 191 -9.90 3.82 -1.09
C LYS A 191 -9.11 3.19 -2.22
N LYS A 192 -9.70 2.17 -2.84
CA LYS A 192 -9.10 1.47 -3.98
C LYS A 192 -8.85 2.46 -5.12
N VAL A 193 -7.64 2.45 -5.66
CA VAL A 193 -7.30 3.25 -6.83
C VAL A 193 -7.86 2.55 -8.08
N PRO A 194 -8.55 3.28 -8.99
CA PRO A 194 -9.00 2.69 -10.25
C PRO A 194 -7.80 2.24 -11.08
N ASN A 195 -7.73 0.93 -11.38
CA ASN A 195 -6.76 0.39 -12.33
C ASN A 195 -7.18 0.77 -13.76
N ASN A 196 -6.64 1.88 -14.26
CA ASN A 196 -6.70 2.19 -15.70
C ASN A 196 -5.63 1.34 -16.41
N LYS A 197 -5.88 0.03 -16.55
CA LYS A 197 -5.09 -0.82 -17.46
C LYS A 197 -5.67 -0.74 -18.87
#